data_AF-A0A935XGI7-F1
#
_entry.id   AF-A0A935XGI7-F1
#
_cell.length_a   1.000
_cell.length_b   1.000
_cell.length_c   1.000
_cell.angle_alpha   90.00
_cell.angle_beta   90.00
_cell.angle_gamma   90.00
#
_symmetry.space_group_name_H-M   'P 1'
#
loop_
_entity.id
_entity.type
_entity.pdbx_description
1 polymer ?
#
loop_
_entity_poly.entity_id
_entity_poly.type
_entity_poly.pdbx_seq_one_letter_code
_entity_poly.pdbx_strand_id
1 'polypeptide(L)'
;MDEYVGTYTHPGYGPVTIAREGDRLQLAFMGLSFPMEHYHFDTFRLVPPPGNPLLAGFRWKVTFAADGDGDVVSLNAPVEPALPRGVTFARPKPKR
;
A
#
# COMPACT_ATOMS: atom_id res chain seq x y z
N MET A 1 -9.18 6.13 -7.24
CA MET A 1 -8.79 6.27 -5.81
C MET A 1 -9.59 5.35 -4.90
N ASP A 2 -10.93 5.40 -4.93
CA ASP A 2 -11.76 4.53 -4.09
C ASP A 2 -11.56 3.02 -4.40
N GLU A 3 -11.20 2.68 -5.64
CA GLU A 3 -10.86 1.31 -6.06
C GLU A 3 -9.72 0.67 -5.24
N TYR A 4 -8.82 1.48 -4.69
CA TYR A 4 -7.66 1.03 -3.91
C TYR A 4 -7.99 0.87 -2.42
N VAL A 5 -9.08 1.48 -1.95
CA VAL A 5 -9.50 1.42 -0.54
C VAL A 5 -9.83 -0.01 -0.16
N GLY A 6 -9.38 -0.43 1.02
CA GLY A 6 -9.64 -1.77 1.54
C GLY A 6 -8.47 -2.34 2.34
N THR A 7 -8.65 -3.56 2.79
CA THR A 7 -7.65 -4.30 3.56
C THR A 7 -7.01 -5.37 2.68
N TYR A 8 -5.69 -5.35 2.64
CA TYR A 8 -4.84 -6.30 1.92
C TYR A 8 -4.06 -7.10 2.96
N THR A 9 -4.04 -8.42 2.86
CA THR A 9 -3.46 -9.28 3.91
C THR A 9 -2.35 -10.16 3.36
N HIS A 10 -1.30 -10.35 4.15
CA HIS A 10 -0.29 -11.38 3.93
C HIS A 10 -0.17 -12.26 5.18
N PRO A 11 -0.12 -13.61 5.07
CA PRO A 11 -0.14 -14.50 6.24
C PRO A 11 0.95 -14.24 7.28
N GLY A 12 2.15 -13.85 6.82
CA GLY A 12 3.30 -13.57 7.70
C GLY A 12 3.45 -12.12 8.18
N TYR A 13 2.80 -11.16 7.52
CA TYR A 13 2.95 -9.72 7.83
C TYR A 13 1.67 -9.08 8.36
N GLY A 14 0.53 -9.78 8.28
CA GLY A 14 -0.76 -9.25 8.69
C GLY A 14 -1.36 -8.30 7.65
N PRO A 15 -2.27 -7.40 8.09
CA PRO A 15 -3.01 -6.53 7.20
C PRO A 15 -2.28 -5.19 6.93
N VAL A 16 -2.38 -4.75 5.69
CA VAL A 16 -2.20 -3.36 5.26
C VAL A 16 -3.58 -2.80 4.94
N THR A 17 -3.94 -1.67 5.54
CA THR A 17 -5.22 -1.00 5.29
C THR A 17 -4.99 0.26 4.49
N ILE A 18 -5.72 0.42 3.39
CA ILE A 18 -5.76 1.63 2.59
C ILE A 18 -7.10 2.32 2.84
N ALA A 19 -7.05 3.54 3.36
CA ALA A 19 -8.22 4.37 3.61
C ALA A 19 -8.15 5.66 2.79
N ARG A 20 -9.30 6.28 2.54
CA ARG A 20 -9.37 7.61 1.96
C ARG A 20 -9.47 8.66 3.06
N GLU A 21 -8.60 9.66 3.00
CA GLU A 21 -8.63 10.84 3.85
C GLU A 21 -8.71 12.09 2.96
N GLY A 22 -9.93 12.63 2.81
CA GLY A 22 -10.21 13.72 1.87
C GLY A 22 -9.89 13.32 0.42
N ASP A 23 -8.94 14.04 -0.19
CA ASP A 23 -8.48 13.80 -1.57
C ASP A 23 -7.18 12.98 -1.65
N ARG A 24 -6.81 12.33 -0.55
CA ARG A 24 -5.62 11.47 -0.48
C ARG A 24 -5.98 10.07 0.01
N LEU A 25 -5.08 9.14 -0.28
CA LEU A 25 -5.10 7.83 0.35
C LEU A 25 -4.12 7.80 1.52
N GLN A 26 -4.41 6.95 2.49
CA GLN A 26 -3.57 6.69 3.64
C GLN A 26 -3.36 5.19 3.79
N LEU A 27 -2.10 4.79 3.95
CA LEU A 27 -1.70 3.43 4.26
C LEU A 27 -1.47 3.28 5.76
N ALA A 28 -2.11 2.30 6.37
CA ALA A 28 -1.86 1.89 7.75
C ALA A 28 -1.26 0.47 7.80
N PHE A 29 -0.15 0.30 8.52
CA PHE A 29 0.55 -0.97 8.69
C PHE A 29 1.30 -1.00 10.01
N MET A 30 1.08 -2.03 10.85
CA MET A 30 1.75 -2.22 12.15
C MET A 30 1.78 -0.96 13.05
N GLY A 31 0.67 -0.21 13.11
CA GLY A 31 0.55 1.00 13.92
C GLY A 31 1.19 2.26 13.30
N LEU A 32 1.84 2.13 12.14
CA LEU A 32 2.33 3.26 11.35
C LEU A 32 1.27 3.69 10.34
N SER A 33 1.23 4.99 10.04
CA SER A 33 0.35 5.57 9.03
C SER A 33 1.15 6.48 8.10
N PHE A 34 0.90 6.34 6.80
CA PHE A 34 1.59 7.07 5.74
C PHE A 34 0.59 7.64 4.75
N PRO A 35 0.57 8.97 4.55
CA PRO A 35 -0.10 9.56 3.41
C PRO A 35 0.48 9.02 2.10
N MET A 36 -0.38 8.83 1.11
CA MET A 36 -0.02 8.33 -0.20
C MET A 36 -0.19 9.43 -1.25
N GLU A 37 0.87 9.71 -1.99
CA GLU A 37 0.87 10.58 -3.16
C GLU A 37 0.82 9.72 -4.42
N HIS A 38 -0.08 10.04 -5.35
CA HIS A 38 -0.12 9.35 -6.64
C HIS A 38 1.20 9.61 -7.38
N TYR A 39 1.76 8.55 -7.99
CA TYR A 39 2.98 8.63 -8.77
C TYR A 39 2.69 8.31 -10.23
N HIS A 40 2.68 7.02 -10.60
CA HIS A 40 2.56 6.58 -11.99
C HIS A 40 1.66 5.36 -12.03
N PHE A 41 0.67 5.33 -12.94
CA PHE A 41 -0.30 4.23 -13.05
C PHE A 41 -0.91 3.91 -11.67
N ASP A 42 -0.89 2.64 -11.27
CA ASP A 42 -1.40 2.17 -9.99
C ASP A 42 -0.33 2.20 -8.88
N THR A 43 0.67 3.08 -9.01
CA THR A 43 1.77 3.24 -8.05
C THR A 43 1.63 4.54 -7.28
N PHE A 44 1.81 4.45 -5.97
CA PHE A 44 1.76 5.57 -5.03
C PHE A 44 3.07 5.66 -4.25
N ARG A 45 3.51 6.88 -3.94
CA ARG A 45 4.61 7.15 -3.00
C ARG A 45 4.05 7.37 -1.59
N LEU A 46 4.58 6.66 -0.61
CA LEU A 46 4.37 6.90 0.80
C LEU A 46 5.16 8.13 1.23
N VAL A 47 4.50 9.04 1.94
CA VAL A 47 5.13 10.24 2.48
C VAL A 47 5.60 9.93 3.91
N PRO A 48 6.92 9.89 4.17
CA PRO A 48 7.40 9.73 5.53
C PRO A 48 6.96 10.88 6.44
N PRO A 49 6.63 10.62 7.71
CA PRO A 49 6.47 11.68 8.69
C PRO A 49 7.77 12.48 8.83
N PRO A 50 7.70 13.83 8.94
CA PRO A 50 8.87 14.66 9.13
C PRO A 50 9.69 14.24 10.36
N GLY A 51 11.01 14.35 10.28
CA GLY A 51 11.90 14.18 11.43
C GLY A 51 12.22 12.73 11.84
N ASN A 52 11.84 11.72 11.04
CA ASN A 52 12.24 10.33 11.28
C ASN A 52 13.34 9.86 10.30
N PRO A 53 14.63 9.92 10.68
CA PRO A 53 15.74 9.56 9.79
C PRO A 53 15.81 8.05 9.47
N LEU A 54 15.23 7.18 10.30
CA LEU A 54 15.17 5.73 10.04
C LEU A 54 14.33 5.39 8.80
N LEU A 55 13.39 6.28 8.49
CA LEU A 55 12.49 6.15 7.38
C LEU A 55 13.13 6.69 6.08
N ALA A 56 14.05 7.65 6.13
CA ALA A 56 14.59 8.34 4.95
C ALA A 56 15.18 7.42 3.84
N GLY A 57 15.63 6.21 4.19
CA GLY A 57 16.19 5.22 3.25
C GLY A 57 15.19 4.20 2.66
N PHE A 58 13.91 4.21 3.06
CA PHE A 58 12.92 3.25 2.56
C PHE A 58 12.56 3.52 1.10
N ARG A 59 12.33 2.45 0.30
CA ARG A 59 11.81 2.59 -1.07
C ARG A 59 10.32 2.87 -0.97
N TRP A 60 9.94 4.13 -1.02
CA TRP A 60 8.60 4.59 -0.63
C TRP A 60 7.44 4.25 -1.57
N LYS A 61 7.56 3.29 -2.49
CA LYS A 61 6.50 3.07 -3.47
C LYS A 61 5.72 1.81 -3.17
N VAL A 62 4.40 1.90 -3.27
CA VAL A 62 3.49 0.76 -3.28
C VAL A 62 2.78 0.72 -4.62
N THR A 63 2.53 -0.48 -5.14
CA THR A 63 1.90 -0.67 -6.45
C THR A 63 0.73 -1.64 -6.30
N PHE A 64 -0.43 -1.23 -6.79
CA PHE A 64 -1.61 -2.09 -6.87
C PHE A 64 -1.58 -2.89 -8.16
N ALA A 65 -2.22 -4.06 -8.14
CA ALA A 65 -2.47 -4.83 -9.35
C ALA A 65 -3.94 -5.24 -9.40
N ALA A 66 -4.54 -5.02 -10.57
CA ALA A 66 -5.85 -5.51 -10.93
C ALA A 66 -5.78 -6.89 -11.60
N ASP A 67 -6.87 -7.63 -11.53
CA ASP A 67 -7.04 -8.86 -12.31
C ASP A 67 -7.60 -8.58 -13.72
N GLY A 68 -7.95 -9.64 -14.46
CA GLY A 68 -8.49 -9.53 -15.82
C GLY A 68 -9.85 -8.83 -15.93
N ASP A 69 -10.58 -8.67 -14.81
CA ASP A 69 -11.87 -7.98 -14.75
C ASP A 69 -11.70 -6.50 -14.34
N GLY A 70 -10.47 -6.08 -14.05
CA GLY A 70 -10.14 -4.73 -13.57
C GLY A 70 -10.33 -4.54 -12.06
N ASP A 71 -10.65 -5.59 -11.31
CA ASP A 71 -10.77 -5.49 -9.86
C ASP A 71 -9.36 -5.48 -9.23
N VAL A 72 -9.04 -4.47 -8.41
CA VAL A 72 -7.76 -4.45 -7.66
C VAL A 72 -7.76 -5.61 -6.66
N VAL A 73 -6.80 -6.54 -6.80
CA VAL A 73 -6.74 -7.78 -6.01
C VAL A 73 -5.49 -7.88 -5.15
N SER A 74 -4.52 -7.00 -5.35
CA SER A 74 -3.29 -7.03 -4.55
C SER A 74 -2.59 -5.68 -4.45
N LEU A 75 -1.74 -5.59 -3.43
CA LEU A 75 -0.86 -4.47 -3.14
C LEU A 75 0.55 -5.02 -2.92
N ASN A 76 1.52 -4.60 -3.73
CA ASN A 76 2.93 -4.82 -3.44
C ASN A 76 3.46 -3.66 -2.59
N ALA A 77 4.04 -3.98 -1.44
CA ALA A 77 4.60 -3.00 -0.52
C ALA A 77 5.99 -3.44 -0.02
N PRO A 78 6.98 -2.55 0.04
CA PRO A 78 8.35 -2.86 0.44
C PRO A 78 8.51 -2.83 1.96
N VAL A 79 7.68 -3.57 2.69
CA VAL A 79 7.66 -3.58 4.18
C VAL A 79 8.91 -4.20 4.81
N GLU A 80 9.70 -4.96 4.05
CA GLU A 80 10.91 -5.64 4.48
C GLU A 80 12.10 -5.17 3.62
N PRO A 81 13.07 -4.40 4.19
CA PRO A 81 14.21 -3.88 3.45
C PRO A 81 15.07 -4.95 2.76
N ALA A 82 15.15 -6.15 3.34
CA ALA A 82 15.90 -7.26 2.75
C ALA A 82 15.23 -7.84 1.49
N LEU A 83 13.97 -7.48 1.19
CA LEU A 83 13.22 -7.96 0.03
C LEU A 83 13.10 -6.86 -1.03
N PRO A 84 14.02 -6.79 -2.01
CA PRO A 84 14.06 -5.68 -2.99
C PRO A 84 12.84 -5.61 -3.93
N ARG A 85 12.06 -6.70 -4.02
CA ARG A 85 10.81 -6.80 -4.79
C ARG A 85 9.55 -6.47 -3.96
N GLY A 86 9.73 -6.18 -2.67
CA GLY A 86 8.63 -6.01 -1.72
C GLY A 86 7.87 -7.29 -1.44
N VAL A 87 6.77 -7.14 -0.70
CA VAL A 87 5.86 -8.20 -0.28
C VAL A 87 4.49 -7.92 -0.89
N THR A 88 3.85 -8.95 -1.43
CA THR A 88 2.51 -8.83 -2.02
C THR A 88 1.44 -9.23 -1.00
N PHE A 89 0.51 -8.31 -0.76
CA PHE A 89 -0.66 -8.50 0.09
C PHE A 89 -1.88 -8.68 -0.81
N ALA A 90 -2.74 -9.65 -0.49
CA ALA A 90 -3.93 -9.96 -1.28
C ALA A 90 -5.18 -9.32 -0.69
N ARG A 91 -6.08 -8.83 -1.55
CA ARG A 91 -7.42 -8.40 -1.19
C ARG A 91 -8.42 -9.42 -1.75
N PRO A 92 -9.37 -9.95 -0.95
CA PRO A 92 -10.43 -10.79 -1.47
C PRO A 92 -11.24 -10.02 -2.52
N LYS A 93 -11.65 -10.69 -3.61
CA LYS A 93 -12.58 -10.08 -4.56
C LYS A 93 -13.86 -9.64 -3.80
N PRO A 94 -14.39 -8.43 -4.05
CA PRO A 94 -15.71 -8.06 -3.57
C PRO A 94 -16.72 -9.09 -4.07
N LYS A 95 -17.57 -9.61 -3.17
CA LYS A 95 -18.74 -10.39 -3.61
C LYS A 95 -19.68 -9.42 -4.32
N ARG A 96 -19.79 -9.54 -5.64
CA ARG A 96 -20.78 -8.82 -6.44
C ARG A 96 -22.16 -9.45 -6.27
#